data_AF-A0A1W9ZVC8-F1
#
_entry.id   AF-A0A1W9ZVC8-F1
#
_cell.length_a   1.000
_cell.length_b   1.000
_cell.length_c   1.000
_cell.angle_alpha   90.00
_cell.angle_beta   90.00
_cell.angle_gamma   90.00
#
_symmetry.space_group_name_H-M   'P 1'
#
loop_
_entity.id
_entity.type
_entity.pdbx_description
1 polymer ?
#
loop_
_entity_poly.entity_id
_entity_poly.type
_entity_poly.pdbx_seq_one_letter_code
_entity_poly.pdbx_strand_id
1 'polypeptide(L)'
;MIGGLAAVAAVVVAAALVLTGSSGHGGAKSADEAVRIYLEALARGDARGALAIAKTRPADRTFLTDEILKMQITKAPISNIRVLQSSNRVSAHVIATFGDQTSDETIVVVPPKAGDGWKLDHGAIALTSGKGSRSVAAPALLDSITIFGQPISGTGVAYVFPGWVDVGSRNQYVDVTPSIEQQTLLNGINRAGQINLMPHFVASTTGKEEARRAIEAALAKCAQSRQFSPPNCPQHVPPQGFIDGTASWSGPVNSDAIHVDRFNERQGTINFFGMADFGTLTVQRSDGRTFTMPHLPIAVTGAADLTQSPPKITMGL
;
A
#
# COMPACT_ATOMS: atom_id res chain seq x y z
N MET A 1 38.62 -1.48 27.60
CA MET A 1 37.80 -0.70 28.56
C MET A 1 36.62 -0.15 27.77
N ILE A 2 35.56 -0.93 27.56
CA ILE A 2 34.30 -1.01 28.33
C ILE A 2 33.58 0.35 28.48
N GLY A 3 32.35 0.40 27.96
CA GLY A 3 31.27 1.28 28.42
C GLY A 3 30.55 1.97 27.27
N GLY A 4 29.30 1.69 26.92
CA GLY A 4 28.27 0.81 27.48
C GLY A 4 26.96 1.16 26.75
N LEU A 5 26.41 0.22 25.99
CA LEU A 5 25.09 0.36 25.38
C LEU A 5 24.03 0.28 26.48
N ALA A 6 23.34 1.38 26.77
CA ALA A 6 22.14 1.37 27.57
C ALA A 6 20.96 0.89 26.71
N ALA A 7 20.68 -0.41 26.74
CA ALA A 7 19.44 -0.96 26.23
C ALA A 7 18.31 -0.62 27.21
N VAL A 8 17.42 0.29 26.80
CA VAL A 8 16.17 0.57 27.52
C VAL A 8 15.24 -0.62 27.29
N ALA A 9 15.19 -1.54 28.24
CA ALA A 9 14.22 -2.62 28.26
C ALA A 9 12.85 -2.06 28.67
N ALA A 10 11.92 -1.96 27.72
CA ALA A 10 10.52 -1.72 28.01
C ALA A 10 9.92 -2.98 28.64
N VAL A 11 9.68 -2.92 29.95
CA VAL A 11 8.98 -3.98 30.69
C VAL A 11 7.49 -3.86 30.38
N VAL A 12 7.01 -4.66 29.42
CA VAL A 12 5.58 -4.90 29.23
C VAL A 12 5.13 -5.88 30.30
N VAL A 13 4.46 -5.38 31.34
CA VAL A 13 3.83 -6.22 32.36
C VAL A 13 2.60 -6.88 31.73
N ALA A 14 2.79 -8.06 31.15
CA ALA A 14 1.69 -8.94 30.80
C ALA A 14 1.09 -9.50 32.10
N ALA A 15 -0.05 -8.95 32.51
CA ALA A 15 -0.84 -9.55 33.57
C ALA A 15 -1.38 -10.90 33.07
N ALA A 16 -0.69 -11.99 33.40
CA ALA A 16 -1.16 -13.34 33.16
C ALA A 16 -2.33 -13.63 34.10
N LEU A 17 -3.55 -13.45 33.61
CA LEU A 17 -4.75 -13.92 34.28
C LEU A 17 -4.86 -15.43 34.04
N VAL A 18 -4.62 -16.22 35.08
CA VAL A 18 -4.86 -17.67 35.07
C VAL A 18 -6.36 -17.89 35.17
N LEU A 19 -7.00 -18.35 34.09
CA LEU A 19 -8.33 -18.95 34.14
C LEU A 19 -8.22 -20.44 33.85
N THR A 20 -8.61 -21.20 34.86
CA THR A 20 -8.75 -22.66 34.88
C THR A 20 -9.55 -23.14 33.67
N GLY A 21 -8.98 -24.11 32.96
CA GLY A 21 -9.62 -24.72 31.81
C GLY A 21 -10.98 -25.31 32.12
N SER A 22 -11.96 -24.99 31.28
CA SER A 22 -13.12 -25.84 31.05
C SER A 22 -13.09 -26.33 29.61
N SER A 23 -12.37 -27.42 29.39
CA SER A 23 -12.63 -28.34 28.29
C SER A 23 -14.02 -28.96 28.50
N GLY A 24 -15.06 -28.23 28.10
CA GLY A 24 -16.45 -28.68 28.14
C GLY A 24 -17.15 -28.21 26.87
N HIS A 25 -17.94 -29.09 26.25
CA HIS A 25 -18.74 -28.88 25.03
C HIS A 25 -19.90 -27.86 25.22
N GLY A 26 -19.68 -26.75 25.93
CA GLY A 26 -20.65 -25.66 26.08
C GLY A 26 -20.04 -24.38 25.52
N GLY A 27 -20.63 -23.83 24.46
CA GLY A 27 -20.23 -22.50 23.97
C GLY A 27 -20.55 -21.41 25.00
N ALA A 28 -20.23 -20.15 24.67
CA ALA A 28 -20.47 -19.01 25.56
C ALA A 28 -21.92 -18.97 26.07
N LYS A 29 -22.12 -18.71 27.36
CA LYS A 29 -23.43 -18.78 28.04
C LYS A 29 -24.18 -17.45 27.97
N SER A 30 -23.49 -16.36 27.67
CA SER A 30 -24.05 -15.03 27.46
C SER A 30 -23.40 -14.27 26.30
N ALA A 31 -24.04 -13.17 25.90
CA ALA A 31 -23.51 -12.22 24.93
C ALA A 31 -22.13 -11.66 25.33
N ASP A 32 -22.00 -11.23 26.60
CA ASP A 32 -20.77 -10.66 27.11
C ASP A 32 -19.64 -11.69 27.23
N GLU A 33 -19.98 -12.94 27.59
CA GLU A 33 -19.01 -14.04 27.64
C GLU A 33 -18.47 -14.36 26.24
N ALA A 34 -19.33 -14.39 25.22
CA ALA A 34 -18.88 -14.63 23.84
C ALA A 34 -17.87 -13.56 23.39
N VAL A 35 -18.19 -12.30 23.62
CA VAL A 35 -17.33 -11.18 23.23
C VAL A 35 -16.03 -11.16 24.03
N ARG A 36 -16.08 -11.48 25.33
CA ARG A 36 -14.87 -11.63 26.17
C ARG A 36 -13.97 -12.75 25.65
N ILE A 37 -14.50 -13.95 25.42
CA ILE A 37 -13.73 -15.09 24.91
C ILE A 37 -13.06 -14.75 23.57
N TYR A 38 -13.79 -14.08 22.67
CA TYR A 38 -13.26 -13.64 21.38
C TYR A 38 -12.06 -12.70 21.54
N LEU A 39 -12.20 -11.63 22.33
CA LEU A 39 -11.13 -10.63 22.50
C LEU A 39 -9.92 -11.18 23.25
N GLU A 40 -10.13 -12.05 24.23
CA GLU A 40 -9.04 -12.74 24.93
C GLU A 40 -8.30 -13.71 24.00
N ALA A 41 -9.01 -14.40 23.10
CA ALA A 41 -8.38 -15.22 22.08
C ALA A 41 -7.52 -14.38 21.11
N LEU A 42 -8.03 -13.23 20.66
CA LEU A 42 -7.26 -12.27 19.86
C LEU A 42 -5.99 -11.82 20.60
N ALA A 43 -6.12 -11.41 21.87
CA ALA A 43 -5.00 -10.93 22.68
C ALA A 43 -3.92 -11.99 22.93
N ARG A 44 -4.27 -13.28 22.92
CA ARG A 44 -3.31 -14.40 23.05
C ARG A 44 -2.71 -14.86 21.72
N GLY A 45 -3.15 -14.32 20.59
CA GLY A 45 -2.72 -14.80 19.28
C GLY A 45 -3.36 -16.12 18.86
N ASP A 46 -4.54 -16.45 19.41
CA ASP A 46 -5.31 -17.67 19.13
C ASP A 46 -6.41 -17.40 18.08
N ALA A 47 -6.04 -17.46 16.81
CA ALA A 47 -6.96 -17.21 15.70
C ALA A 47 -8.06 -18.28 15.64
N ARG A 48 -7.74 -19.54 15.95
CA ARG A 48 -8.71 -20.64 15.94
C ARG A 48 -9.77 -20.44 17.02
N GLY A 49 -9.36 -20.07 18.23
CA GLY A 49 -10.26 -19.74 19.33
C GLY A 49 -11.18 -18.57 18.98
N ALA A 50 -10.63 -17.49 18.42
CA ALA A 50 -11.41 -16.33 17.99
C ALA A 50 -12.46 -16.71 16.92
N LEU A 51 -12.05 -17.45 15.88
CA LEU A 51 -12.96 -17.88 14.81
C LEU A 51 -14.00 -18.93 15.26
N ALA A 52 -13.77 -19.65 16.34
CA ALA A 52 -14.75 -20.59 16.90
C ALA A 52 -15.98 -19.87 17.49
N ILE A 53 -15.78 -18.62 17.96
CA ILE A 53 -16.86 -17.79 18.50
C ILE A 53 -17.59 -17.01 17.39
N ALA A 54 -17.05 -16.95 16.18
CA ALA A 54 -17.72 -16.32 15.04
C ALA A 54 -18.74 -17.29 14.40
N LYS A 55 -19.97 -16.82 14.19
CA LYS A 55 -20.99 -17.53 13.41
C LYS A 55 -20.62 -17.55 11.93
N THR A 56 -20.35 -16.38 11.36
CA THR A 56 -19.94 -16.25 9.96
C THR A 56 -18.43 -16.43 9.85
N ARG A 57 -18.01 -17.41 9.06
CA ARG A 57 -16.58 -17.69 8.81
C ARG A 57 -16.28 -17.52 7.33
N PRO A 58 -15.38 -16.59 6.97
CA PRO A 58 -14.91 -16.47 5.60
C PRO A 58 -14.36 -17.81 5.07
N ALA A 59 -14.63 -18.07 3.79
CA ALA A 59 -14.06 -19.22 3.09
C ALA A 59 -12.55 -19.02 2.88
N ASP A 60 -12.16 -17.81 2.49
CA ASP A 60 -10.76 -17.39 2.44
C ASP A 60 -10.28 -16.97 3.84
N ARG A 61 -9.26 -17.68 4.34
CA ARG A 61 -8.66 -17.47 5.66
C ARG A 61 -7.18 -17.13 5.57
N THR A 62 -6.70 -16.71 4.40
CA THR A 62 -5.30 -16.39 4.14
C THR A 62 -4.69 -15.50 5.24
N PHE A 63 -5.46 -14.51 5.72
CA PHE A 63 -5.03 -13.60 6.79
C PHE A 63 -5.64 -13.85 8.17
N LEU A 64 -6.38 -14.95 8.35
CA LEU A 64 -7.05 -15.32 9.60
C LEU A 64 -6.30 -16.47 10.29
N THR A 65 -5.02 -16.26 10.55
CA THR A 65 -4.10 -17.27 11.11
C THR A 65 -3.43 -16.77 12.40
N ASP A 66 -2.93 -17.71 13.22
CA ASP A 66 -2.20 -17.38 14.45
C ASP A 66 -0.93 -16.56 14.16
N GLU A 67 -0.28 -16.79 13.02
CA GLU A 67 0.93 -16.07 12.61
C GLU A 67 0.62 -14.60 12.31
N ILE A 68 -0.42 -14.33 11.51
CA ILE A 68 -0.87 -12.96 11.22
C ILE A 68 -1.28 -12.27 12.51
N LEU A 69 -2.12 -12.93 13.33
CA LEU A 69 -2.60 -12.35 14.58
C LEU A 69 -1.44 -12.03 15.54
N LYS A 70 -0.41 -12.88 15.61
CA LYS A 70 0.82 -12.60 16.37
C LYS A 70 1.56 -11.38 15.87
N MET A 71 1.66 -11.17 14.54
CA MET A 71 2.24 -9.94 13.98
C MET A 71 1.40 -8.72 14.39
N GLN A 72 0.07 -8.82 14.34
CA GLN A 72 -0.82 -7.74 14.76
C GLN A 72 -0.59 -7.34 16.22
N ILE A 73 -0.65 -8.31 17.15
CA ILE A 73 -0.50 -8.01 18.59
C ILE A 73 0.93 -7.66 18.99
N THR A 74 1.94 -8.02 18.19
CA THR A 74 3.33 -7.56 18.40
C THR A 74 3.46 -6.06 18.08
N LYS A 75 2.75 -5.58 17.05
CA LYS A 75 2.75 -4.16 16.67
C LYS A 75 1.78 -3.32 17.50
N ALA A 76 0.59 -3.84 17.76
CA ALA A 76 -0.45 -3.19 18.53
C ALA A 76 -1.08 -4.20 19.52
N PRO A 77 -0.50 -4.37 20.72
CA PRO A 77 -1.02 -5.29 21.74
C PRO A 77 -2.47 -4.97 22.09
N ILE A 78 -3.27 -6.02 22.30
CA ILE A 78 -4.66 -5.89 22.76
C ILE A 78 -4.67 -5.95 24.28
N SER A 79 -5.19 -4.91 24.93
CA SER A 79 -5.20 -4.77 26.38
C SER A 79 -6.44 -4.04 26.89
N ASN A 80 -6.57 -3.89 28.22
CA ASN A 80 -7.64 -3.15 28.88
C ASN A 80 -9.06 -3.58 28.44
N ILE A 81 -9.26 -4.87 28.16
CA ILE A 81 -10.54 -5.41 27.70
C ILE A 81 -11.58 -5.28 28.82
N ARG A 82 -12.62 -4.49 28.56
CA ARG A 82 -13.76 -4.28 29.45
C ARG A 82 -15.04 -4.54 28.69
N VAL A 83 -15.69 -5.66 28.99
CA VAL A 83 -17.01 -6.00 28.45
C VAL A 83 -18.07 -5.65 29.48
N LEU A 84 -18.92 -4.69 29.13
CA LEU A 84 -20.05 -4.25 29.93
C LEU A 84 -21.32 -4.93 29.42
N GLN A 85 -22.22 -5.27 30.34
CA GLN A 85 -23.52 -5.81 29.97
C GLN A 85 -24.32 -4.75 29.21
N SER A 86 -24.87 -5.14 28.05
CA SER A 86 -25.80 -4.31 27.31
C SER A 86 -27.20 -4.40 27.92
N SER A 87 -27.99 -3.32 27.75
CA SER A 87 -29.40 -3.30 28.14
C SER A 87 -30.28 -4.21 27.28
N ASN A 88 -29.82 -4.58 26.09
CA ASN A 88 -30.46 -5.57 25.23
C ASN A 88 -29.70 -6.92 25.29
N ARG A 89 -30.40 -8.04 25.13
CA ARG A 89 -29.81 -9.38 25.28
C ARG A 89 -28.95 -9.83 24.09
N VAL A 90 -28.77 -8.99 23.06
CA VAL A 90 -28.17 -9.36 21.76
C VAL A 90 -26.97 -8.49 21.37
N SER A 91 -26.44 -7.74 22.31
CA SER A 91 -25.17 -7.02 22.14
C SER A 91 -24.37 -6.99 23.42
N ALA A 92 -23.10 -6.62 23.31
CA ALA A 92 -22.24 -6.29 24.45
C ALA A 92 -21.50 -5.00 24.16
N HIS A 93 -21.41 -4.10 25.14
CA HIS A 93 -20.60 -2.90 25.04
C HIS A 93 -19.17 -3.23 25.45
N VAL A 94 -18.19 -2.83 24.64
CA VAL A 94 -16.80 -3.24 24.80
C VAL A 94 -15.91 -2.02 24.68
N ILE A 95 -14.99 -1.92 25.63
CA ILE A 95 -13.83 -1.03 25.53
C ILE A 95 -12.59 -1.92 25.49
N ALA A 96 -11.71 -1.71 24.52
CA ALA A 96 -10.42 -2.39 24.44
C ALA A 96 -9.37 -1.47 23.81
N THR A 97 -8.11 -1.62 24.23
CA THR A 97 -6.98 -0.88 23.68
C THR A 97 -6.21 -1.75 22.68
N PHE A 98 -5.90 -1.22 21.51
CA PHE A 98 -5.09 -1.83 20.46
C PHE A 98 -3.86 -0.93 20.23
N GLY A 99 -2.72 -1.30 20.81
CA GLY A 99 -1.55 -0.42 20.81
C GLY A 99 -1.83 0.88 21.58
N ASP A 100 -1.79 2.01 20.89
CA ASP A 100 -2.10 3.34 21.40
C ASP A 100 -3.56 3.77 21.17
N GLN A 101 -4.35 2.98 20.43
CA GLN A 101 -5.73 3.32 20.08
C GLN A 101 -6.72 2.64 21.03
N THR A 102 -7.71 3.39 21.50
CA THR A 102 -8.85 2.82 22.25
C THR A 102 -10.05 2.65 21.33
N SER A 103 -10.59 1.45 21.29
CA SER A 103 -11.85 1.12 20.61
C SER A 103 -12.96 1.01 21.65
N ASP A 104 -14.06 1.74 21.43
CA ASP A 104 -15.25 1.73 22.28
C ASP A 104 -16.48 1.45 21.42
N GLU A 105 -16.99 0.23 21.48
CA GLU A 105 -17.94 -0.30 20.50
C GLU A 105 -19.01 -1.19 21.12
N THR A 106 -20.18 -1.23 20.49
CA THR A 106 -21.23 -2.20 20.82
C THR A 106 -21.20 -3.34 19.81
N ILE A 107 -20.79 -4.53 20.24
CA ILE A 107 -20.70 -5.71 19.37
C ILE A 107 -22.01 -6.46 19.35
N VAL A 108 -22.50 -6.75 18.14
CA VAL A 108 -23.70 -7.58 17.92
C VAL A 108 -23.35 -9.07 18.05
N VAL A 109 -24.14 -9.78 18.84
CA VAL A 109 -24.05 -11.23 18.98
C VAL A 109 -25.33 -11.89 18.52
N VAL A 110 -25.22 -13.16 18.17
CA VAL A 110 -26.34 -14.00 17.75
C VAL A 110 -26.64 -14.99 18.86
N PRO A 111 -27.92 -15.13 19.27
CA PRO A 111 -28.31 -16.11 20.27
C PRO A 111 -27.96 -17.53 19.79
N PRO A 112 -27.70 -18.44 20.74
CA PRO A 112 -27.37 -19.82 20.42
C PRO A 112 -28.50 -20.50 19.63
N LYS A 113 -28.13 -21.37 18.69
CA LYS A 113 -29.04 -22.45 18.25
C LYS A 113 -29.14 -23.50 19.36
N ALA A 114 -30.18 -24.33 19.35
CA ALA A 114 -30.32 -25.40 20.34
C ALA A 114 -29.05 -26.27 20.40
N GLY A 115 -28.39 -26.31 21.56
CA GLY A 115 -27.14 -27.05 21.78
C GLY A 115 -25.83 -26.27 21.52
N ASP A 116 -25.90 -25.04 21.03
CA ASP A 116 -24.74 -24.16 20.82
C ASP A 116 -24.63 -23.09 21.93
N GLY A 117 -23.51 -22.35 21.96
CA GLY A 117 -23.38 -21.11 22.74
C GLY A 117 -23.58 -19.84 21.91
N TRP A 118 -23.59 -18.69 22.59
CA TRP A 118 -23.62 -17.37 21.97
C TRP A 118 -22.41 -17.17 21.05
N LYS A 119 -22.62 -16.50 19.91
CA LYS A 119 -21.59 -16.25 18.90
C LYS A 119 -21.62 -14.80 18.44
N LEU A 120 -20.48 -14.28 17.99
CA LEU A 120 -20.47 -13.03 17.23
C LEU A 120 -21.07 -13.28 15.85
N ASP A 121 -21.81 -12.33 15.28
CA ASP A 121 -22.30 -12.49 13.91
C ASP A 121 -21.13 -12.53 12.91
N HIS A 122 -20.13 -11.68 13.14
CA HIS A 122 -18.86 -11.60 12.39
C HIS A 122 -17.66 -11.55 13.36
N GLY A 123 -16.59 -12.28 13.02
CA GLY A 123 -15.31 -12.24 13.75
C GLY A 123 -14.12 -11.88 12.87
N ALA A 124 -14.39 -11.33 11.68
CA ALA A 124 -13.37 -10.89 10.74
C ALA A 124 -13.88 -9.65 10.01
N ILE A 125 -12.95 -8.75 9.69
CA ILE A 125 -13.19 -7.52 8.95
C ILE A 125 -12.91 -7.81 7.47
N ALA A 126 -13.86 -7.49 6.60
CA ALA A 126 -13.68 -7.62 5.16
C ALA A 126 -13.10 -6.32 4.59
N LEU A 127 -11.86 -6.37 4.09
CA LEU A 127 -11.17 -5.28 3.43
C LEU A 127 -11.24 -5.45 1.91
N THR A 128 -11.57 -4.38 1.19
CA THR A 128 -11.53 -4.37 -0.29
C THR A 128 -10.42 -3.47 -0.79
N SER A 129 -9.72 -3.95 -1.81
CA SER A 129 -8.70 -3.18 -2.54
C SER A 129 -9.25 -1.97 -3.31
N GLY A 130 -10.57 -1.86 -3.45
CA GLY A 130 -11.22 -0.90 -4.36
C GLY A 130 -11.26 -1.39 -5.82
N LYS A 131 -10.75 -2.59 -6.12
CA LYS A 131 -10.89 -3.23 -7.43
C LYS A 131 -12.38 -3.43 -7.76
N GLY A 132 -12.81 -3.01 -8.95
CA GLY A 132 -14.22 -3.06 -9.37
C GLY A 132 -15.12 -1.98 -8.77
N SER A 133 -14.59 -1.06 -7.96
CA SER A 133 -15.28 0.15 -7.50
C SER A 133 -14.86 1.38 -8.32
N ARG A 134 -15.40 2.57 -8.02
CA ARG A 134 -14.99 3.87 -8.60
C ARG A 134 -13.57 4.32 -8.18
N SER A 135 -12.65 3.37 -7.97
CA SER A 135 -11.26 3.71 -7.66
C SER A 135 -10.67 4.50 -8.84
N VAL A 136 -9.99 5.59 -8.51
CA VAL A 136 -9.34 6.44 -9.51
C VAL A 136 -7.93 5.96 -9.86
N ALA A 137 -7.38 4.99 -9.14
CA ALA A 137 -6.03 4.49 -9.34
C ALA A 137 -5.92 3.50 -10.51
N ALA A 138 -4.75 3.44 -11.14
CA ALA A 138 -4.46 2.51 -12.22
C ALA A 138 -4.63 1.04 -11.76
N PRO A 139 -5.22 0.14 -12.58
CA PRO A 139 -5.44 -1.25 -12.19
C PRO A 139 -4.19 -1.98 -11.71
N ALA A 140 -3.04 -1.74 -12.34
CA ALA A 140 -1.76 -2.35 -11.96
C ALA A 140 -1.30 -1.94 -10.54
N LEU A 141 -1.66 -0.74 -10.08
CA LEU A 141 -1.38 -0.30 -8.71
C LEU A 141 -2.28 -1.02 -7.71
N LEU A 142 -3.58 -1.12 -8.00
CA LEU A 142 -4.52 -1.87 -7.16
C LEU A 142 -4.12 -3.35 -7.06
N ASP A 143 -3.67 -3.92 -8.17
CA ASP A 143 -3.13 -5.28 -8.23
C ASP A 143 -1.78 -5.41 -7.52
N SER A 144 -1.10 -4.32 -7.17
CA SER A 144 0.15 -4.37 -6.43
C SER A 144 -0.04 -4.43 -4.90
N ILE A 145 -1.23 -4.10 -4.40
CA ILE A 145 -1.51 -4.03 -2.96
C ILE A 145 -1.26 -5.38 -2.30
N THR A 146 -0.65 -5.32 -1.12
CA THR A 146 -0.44 -6.46 -0.22
C THR A 146 -1.05 -6.19 1.14
N ILE A 147 -1.45 -7.27 1.82
CA ILE A 147 -1.82 -7.29 3.23
C ILE A 147 -0.85 -8.24 3.93
N PHE A 148 -0.15 -7.79 4.97
CA PHE A 148 0.93 -8.55 5.62
C PHE A 148 1.93 -9.15 4.62
N GLY A 149 2.33 -8.35 3.62
CA GLY A 149 3.24 -8.77 2.55
C GLY A 149 2.69 -9.74 1.51
N GLN A 150 1.45 -10.25 1.65
CA GLN A 150 0.86 -11.18 0.69
C GLN A 150 -0.17 -10.49 -0.22
N PRO A 151 -0.34 -10.94 -1.48
CA PRO A 151 -1.33 -10.38 -2.38
C PRO A 151 -2.76 -10.60 -1.86
N ILE A 152 -3.65 -9.64 -2.11
CA ILE A 152 -5.09 -9.84 -1.91
C ILE A 152 -5.59 -10.86 -2.94
N SER A 153 -6.53 -11.72 -2.53
CA SER A 153 -7.13 -12.73 -3.41
C SER A 153 -7.70 -12.13 -4.70
N GLY A 154 -7.87 -12.94 -5.75
CA GLY A 154 -8.42 -12.49 -7.03
C GLY A 154 -9.82 -11.86 -6.94
N THR A 155 -10.56 -12.13 -5.85
CA THR A 155 -11.86 -11.50 -5.54
C THR A 155 -11.74 -10.03 -5.12
N GLY A 156 -10.53 -9.56 -4.78
CA GLY A 156 -10.29 -8.20 -4.31
C GLY A 156 -10.65 -7.98 -2.84
N VAL A 157 -11.04 -9.04 -2.11
CA VAL A 157 -11.41 -9.02 -0.69
C VAL A 157 -10.38 -9.78 0.14
N ALA A 158 -9.94 -9.18 1.25
CA ALA A 158 -9.14 -9.80 2.29
C ALA A 158 -9.92 -9.80 3.62
N TYR A 159 -9.83 -10.87 4.40
CA TYR A 159 -10.44 -10.95 5.71
C TYR A 159 -9.38 -10.94 6.80
N VAL A 160 -9.44 -9.99 7.73
CA VAL A 160 -8.44 -9.82 8.80
C VAL A 160 -9.10 -9.78 10.18
N PHE A 161 -8.34 -10.05 11.24
CA PHE A 161 -8.80 -9.78 12.61
C PHE A 161 -8.75 -8.28 12.93
N PRO A 162 -9.58 -7.80 13.88
CA PRO A 162 -9.46 -6.46 14.43
C PRO A 162 -8.05 -6.17 14.98
N GLY A 163 -7.50 -5.01 14.64
CA GLY A 163 -6.21 -4.51 15.10
C GLY A 163 -5.40 -3.83 14.01
N TRP A 164 -4.08 -3.77 14.22
CA TRP A 164 -3.13 -3.26 13.23
C TRP A 164 -3.14 -4.13 11.97
N VAL A 165 -3.14 -3.52 10.79
CA VAL A 165 -3.08 -4.22 9.51
C VAL A 165 -1.94 -3.65 8.70
N ASP A 166 -1.01 -4.51 8.31
CA ASP A 166 0.06 -4.15 7.40
C ASP A 166 -0.50 -4.05 5.99
N VAL A 167 -0.51 -2.84 5.42
CA VAL A 167 -0.91 -2.61 4.03
C VAL A 167 0.31 -2.10 3.28
N GLY A 168 0.66 -2.79 2.21
CA GLY A 168 1.85 -2.47 1.44
C GLY A 168 1.63 -2.62 -0.06
N SER A 169 2.76 -2.63 -0.77
CA SER A 169 2.83 -2.81 -2.21
C SER A 169 3.91 -3.82 -2.54
N ARG A 170 3.63 -4.70 -3.51
CA ARG A 170 4.65 -5.57 -4.11
C ARG A 170 5.42 -4.89 -5.25
N ASN A 171 5.00 -3.69 -5.65
CA ASN A 171 5.71 -2.89 -6.63
C ASN A 171 6.78 -2.07 -5.90
N GLN A 172 8.05 -2.43 -6.07
CA GLN A 172 9.19 -1.75 -5.44
C GLN A 172 9.32 -0.26 -5.77
N TYR A 173 8.65 0.23 -6.83
CA TYR A 173 8.68 1.64 -7.22
C TYR A 173 7.55 2.48 -6.61
N VAL A 174 6.56 1.85 -5.96
CA VAL A 174 5.37 2.53 -5.46
C VAL A 174 5.03 2.01 -4.06
N ASP A 175 4.94 2.93 -3.10
CA ASP A 175 4.49 2.65 -1.74
C ASP A 175 2.98 2.90 -1.62
N VAL A 176 2.35 2.22 -0.66
CA VAL A 176 0.94 2.43 -0.29
C VAL A 176 0.90 3.05 1.10
N THR A 177 0.21 4.18 1.23
CA THR A 177 -0.08 4.79 2.53
C THR A 177 -1.49 4.38 2.97
N PRO A 178 -1.64 3.58 4.03
CA PRO A 178 -2.96 3.19 4.53
C PRO A 178 -3.68 4.35 5.22
N SER A 179 -4.99 4.44 5.01
CA SER A 179 -5.90 5.43 5.65
C SER A 179 -6.90 4.77 6.61
N ILE A 180 -6.59 3.56 7.10
CA ILE A 180 -7.59 2.64 7.67
C ILE A 180 -7.42 2.30 9.14
N GLU A 181 -6.39 2.80 9.83
CA GLU A 181 -5.99 2.27 11.15
C GLU A 181 -7.13 2.26 12.18
N GLN A 182 -7.93 3.33 12.24
CA GLN A 182 -9.10 3.38 13.12
C GLN A 182 -10.30 2.53 12.63
N GLN A 183 -10.33 2.19 11.35
CA GLN A 183 -11.42 1.43 10.73
C GLN A 183 -11.23 -0.08 10.89
N THR A 184 -10.00 -0.54 11.15
CA THR A 184 -9.67 -1.95 11.35
C THR A 184 -9.74 -2.40 12.81
N LEU A 185 -10.29 -1.58 13.72
CA LEU A 185 -10.54 -1.96 15.12
C LEU A 185 -11.88 -2.70 15.26
N LEU A 186 -12.53 -2.64 16.44
CA LEU A 186 -13.77 -3.36 16.70
C LEU A 186 -14.97 -2.82 15.90
N ASN A 187 -14.94 -1.55 15.50
CA ASN A 187 -15.94 -0.97 14.60
C ASN A 187 -16.01 -1.71 13.26
N GLY A 188 -14.89 -2.27 12.79
CA GLY A 188 -14.82 -2.96 11.51
C GLY A 188 -15.61 -4.26 11.46
N ILE A 189 -15.83 -4.95 12.58
CA ILE A 189 -16.67 -6.17 12.64
C ILE A 189 -18.16 -5.85 12.79
N ASN A 190 -18.51 -4.64 13.24
CA ASN A 190 -19.89 -4.16 13.33
C ASN A 190 -20.44 -3.68 11.99
N ARG A 191 -19.57 -3.28 11.07
CA ARG A 191 -19.98 -2.90 9.72
C ARG A 191 -20.35 -4.19 8.98
N ALA A 192 -21.64 -4.40 8.74
CA ALA A 192 -22.16 -5.50 7.91
C ALA A 192 -21.68 -5.46 6.43
N GLY A 193 -20.78 -4.53 6.08
CA GLY A 193 -20.23 -4.31 4.75
C GLY A 193 -18.70 -4.28 4.74
N GLN A 194 -18.15 -4.21 3.54
CA GLN A 194 -16.70 -4.20 3.33
C GLN A 194 -16.12 -2.82 3.59
N ILE A 195 -14.97 -2.75 4.27
CA ILE A 195 -14.17 -1.54 4.39
C ILE A 195 -13.34 -1.40 3.12
N ASN A 196 -13.49 -0.28 2.42
CA ASN A 196 -12.62 0.03 1.29
C ASN A 196 -11.30 0.59 1.82
N LEU A 197 -10.18 -0.01 1.40
CA LEU A 197 -8.85 0.43 1.80
C LEU A 197 -8.56 1.88 1.40
N MET A 198 -9.20 2.37 0.33
CA MET A 198 -8.96 3.68 -0.27
C MET A 198 -7.46 4.02 -0.30
N PRO A 199 -6.65 3.16 -0.92
CA PRO A 199 -5.19 3.27 -0.86
C PRO A 199 -4.74 4.57 -1.52
N HIS A 200 -3.81 5.26 -0.87
CA HIS A 200 -3.04 6.33 -1.49
C HIS A 200 -1.69 5.77 -1.93
N PHE A 201 -1.32 6.03 -3.18
CA PHE A 201 -0.10 5.51 -3.77
C PHE A 201 0.90 6.65 -3.95
N VAL A 202 2.14 6.40 -3.57
CA VAL A 202 3.23 7.38 -3.75
C VAL A 202 4.42 6.68 -4.37
N ALA A 203 5.19 7.41 -5.18
CA ALA A 203 6.44 6.88 -5.67
C ALA A 203 7.42 6.65 -4.52
N SER A 204 7.96 5.44 -4.43
CA SER A 204 8.99 5.09 -3.45
C SER A 204 10.31 5.80 -3.78
N THR A 205 11.26 5.77 -2.85
CA THR A 205 12.62 6.28 -3.10
C THR A 205 13.26 5.57 -4.29
N THR A 206 13.17 4.24 -4.32
CA THR A 206 13.67 3.42 -5.45
C THR A 206 12.95 3.76 -6.75
N GLY A 207 11.63 3.99 -6.73
CA GLY A 207 10.87 4.39 -7.92
C GLY A 207 11.32 5.72 -8.50
N LYS A 208 11.63 6.71 -7.65
CA LYS A 208 12.16 8.01 -8.08
C LYS A 208 13.57 7.89 -8.67
N GLU A 209 14.43 7.08 -8.07
CA GLU A 209 15.79 6.84 -8.56
C GLU A 209 15.79 6.12 -9.91
N GLU A 210 15.00 5.06 -10.05
CA GLU A 210 14.88 4.31 -11.31
C GLU A 210 14.18 5.13 -12.41
N ALA A 211 13.22 5.99 -12.06
CA ALA A 211 12.65 6.94 -13.01
C ALA A 211 13.72 7.90 -13.57
N ARG A 212 14.60 8.45 -12.71
CA ARG A 212 15.70 9.32 -13.16
C ARG A 212 16.65 8.58 -14.09
N ARG A 213 17.08 7.37 -13.73
CA ARG A 213 17.92 6.52 -14.58
C ARG A 213 17.27 6.23 -15.93
N ALA A 214 15.96 5.93 -15.93
CA ALA A 214 15.21 5.67 -17.15
C ALA A 214 15.10 6.93 -18.04
N ILE A 215 14.92 8.12 -17.45
CA ILE A 215 14.92 9.41 -18.17
C ILE A 215 16.30 9.65 -18.81
N GLU A 216 17.39 9.51 -18.06
CA GLU A 216 18.76 9.65 -18.57
C GLU A 216 19.04 8.70 -19.73
N ALA A 217 18.66 7.42 -19.58
CA ALA A 217 18.82 6.42 -20.63
C ALA A 217 17.99 6.75 -21.88
N ALA A 218 16.76 7.25 -21.71
CA ALA A 218 15.91 7.67 -22.82
C ALA A 218 16.51 8.86 -23.57
N LEU A 219 17.00 9.88 -22.85
CA LEU A 219 17.66 11.05 -23.45
C LEU A 219 18.97 10.67 -24.15
N ALA A 220 19.77 9.79 -23.57
CA ALA A 220 20.99 9.26 -24.20
C ALA A 220 20.68 8.51 -25.50
N LYS A 221 19.56 7.75 -25.55
CA LYS A 221 19.08 7.12 -26.78
C LYS A 221 18.62 8.16 -27.81
N CYS A 222 17.94 9.22 -27.37
CA CYS A 222 17.52 10.32 -28.23
C CYS A 222 18.71 11.04 -28.88
N ALA A 223 19.80 11.23 -28.14
CA ALA A 223 21.04 11.82 -28.67
C ALA A 223 21.70 10.99 -29.79
N GLN A 224 21.33 9.72 -29.97
CA GLN A 224 21.82 8.87 -31.06
C GLN A 224 21.03 9.08 -32.37
N SER A 225 19.88 9.75 -32.31
CA SER A 225 19.08 10.02 -33.50
C SER A 225 19.70 11.11 -34.36
N ARG A 226 19.65 10.90 -35.67
CA ARG A 226 20.03 11.92 -36.67
C ARG A 226 18.86 12.73 -37.21
N GLN A 227 17.64 12.39 -36.80
CA GLN A 227 16.43 13.11 -37.18
C GLN A 227 16.28 14.38 -36.35
N PHE A 228 15.70 15.42 -36.95
CA PHE A 228 15.40 16.67 -36.25
C PHE A 228 14.29 16.52 -35.21
N SER A 229 13.36 15.59 -35.44
CA SER A 229 12.22 15.31 -34.56
C SER A 229 11.99 13.81 -34.42
N PRO A 230 12.86 13.09 -33.70
CA PRO A 230 12.73 11.64 -33.55
C PRO A 230 11.46 11.31 -32.76
N PRO A 231 10.76 10.19 -33.09
CA PRO A 231 9.63 9.74 -32.29
C PRO A 231 10.04 9.50 -30.83
N ASN A 232 9.21 9.99 -29.89
CA ASN A 232 9.42 9.86 -28.44
C ASN A 232 10.75 10.47 -27.94
N CYS A 233 11.18 11.57 -28.55
CA CYS A 233 12.33 12.36 -28.13
C CYS A 233 11.98 13.85 -28.06
N PRO A 234 12.60 14.63 -27.16
CA PRO A 234 12.29 16.04 -27.00
C PRO A 234 12.91 16.94 -28.08
N GLN A 235 13.82 16.39 -28.90
CA GLN A 235 14.49 17.15 -29.94
C GLN A 235 13.50 17.59 -31.01
N HIS A 236 13.54 18.88 -31.34
CA HIS A 236 12.79 19.46 -32.44
C HIS A 236 13.61 20.60 -33.09
N VAL A 237 14.44 20.25 -34.07
CA VAL A 237 15.26 21.24 -34.79
C VAL A 237 14.43 21.88 -35.91
N PRO A 238 14.21 23.21 -35.90
CA PRO A 238 13.44 23.85 -36.95
C PRO A 238 14.18 23.80 -38.30
N PRO A 239 13.47 23.59 -39.42
CA PRO A 239 14.09 23.50 -40.74
C PRO A 239 14.54 24.89 -41.23
N GLN A 240 15.77 25.30 -40.87
CA GLN A 240 16.36 26.59 -41.27
C GLN A 240 17.38 26.41 -42.42
N GLY A 241 16.99 25.67 -43.45
CA GLY A 241 17.90 25.22 -44.50
C GLY A 241 18.86 24.12 -44.03
N PHE A 242 18.54 23.46 -42.92
CA PHE A 242 19.24 22.27 -42.43
C PHE A 242 18.71 21.01 -43.12
N ILE A 243 19.59 20.04 -43.36
CA ILE A 243 19.26 18.76 -43.98
C ILE A 243 18.91 17.74 -42.90
N ASP A 244 17.66 17.29 -42.85
CA ASP A 244 17.23 16.26 -41.90
C ASP A 244 17.99 14.94 -42.10
N GLY A 245 18.16 14.17 -41.04
CA GLY A 245 18.97 12.95 -41.04
C GLY A 245 20.49 13.20 -40.95
N THR A 246 20.93 14.46 -40.86
CA THR A 246 22.34 14.83 -40.70
C THR A 246 22.70 15.35 -39.31
N ALA A 247 21.74 15.38 -38.37
CA ALA A 247 22.01 15.81 -37.01
C ALA A 247 23.01 14.85 -36.33
N SER A 248 24.00 15.43 -35.67
CA SER A 248 24.93 14.73 -34.79
C SER A 248 25.02 15.50 -33.48
N TRP A 249 24.68 14.83 -32.39
CA TRP A 249 24.76 15.35 -31.04
C TRP A 249 26.06 14.87 -30.40
N SER A 250 26.78 15.75 -29.71
CA SER A 250 28.05 15.42 -29.08
C SER A 250 28.20 16.06 -27.71
N GLY A 251 28.77 15.30 -26.77
CA GLY A 251 28.83 15.63 -25.34
C GLY A 251 27.88 14.78 -24.49
N PRO A 252 28.09 14.72 -23.16
CA PRO A 252 27.14 14.05 -22.27
C PRO A 252 25.83 14.85 -22.25
N VAL A 253 24.69 14.15 -22.30
CA VAL A 253 23.41 14.80 -22.05
C VAL A 253 23.33 15.18 -20.58
N ASN A 254 23.19 16.47 -20.27
CA ASN A 254 22.94 16.93 -18.91
C ASN A 254 21.43 17.06 -18.68
N SER A 255 20.92 16.38 -17.65
CA SER A 255 19.51 16.38 -17.26
C SER A 255 19.28 16.90 -15.83
N ASP A 256 20.25 17.60 -15.24
CA ASP A 256 20.19 18.06 -13.84
C ASP A 256 19.04 19.08 -13.62
N ALA A 257 18.67 19.80 -14.69
CA ALA A 257 17.56 20.74 -14.70
C ALA A 257 16.19 20.08 -14.97
N ILE A 258 16.09 18.75 -14.98
CA ILE A 258 14.82 18.01 -15.05
C ILE A 258 14.30 17.75 -13.65
N HIS A 259 13.08 18.22 -13.40
CA HIS A 259 12.34 17.97 -12.17
C HIS A 259 11.36 16.82 -12.38
N VAL A 260 11.25 15.98 -11.35
CA VAL A 260 10.27 14.89 -11.25
C VAL A 260 9.15 15.37 -10.33
N ASP A 261 7.93 15.46 -10.86
CA ASP A 261 6.75 16.02 -10.20
C ASP A 261 6.02 14.97 -9.32
N ARG A 262 4.78 15.25 -8.92
CA ARG A 262 3.91 14.37 -8.15
C ARG A 262 3.53 13.12 -8.96
N PHE A 263 3.48 12.00 -8.24
CA PHE A 263 2.96 10.74 -8.75
C PHE A 263 1.47 10.86 -9.11
N ASN A 264 1.12 10.41 -10.32
CA ASN A 264 -0.24 10.33 -10.80
C ASN A 264 -0.76 8.90 -10.60
N GLU A 265 -1.46 8.67 -9.49
CA GLU A 265 -2.02 7.37 -9.15
C GLU A 265 -2.97 6.81 -10.23
N ARG A 266 -3.63 7.69 -11.01
CA ARG A 266 -4.57 7.25 -12.06
C ARG A 266 -3.89 6.59 -13.24
N GLN A 267 -2.65 7.00 -13.50
CA GLN A 267 -1.84 6.51 -14.61
C GLN A 267 -0.71 5.59 -14.13
N GLY A 268 -0.38 5.60 -12.84
CA GLY A 268 0.78 4.91 -12.31
C GLY A 268 2.10 5.52 -12.75
N THR A 269 2.10 6.80 -13.08
CA THR A 269 3.25 7.51 -13.63
C THR A 269 3.77 8.58 -12.68
N ILE A 270 5.05 8.93 -12.79
CA ILE A 270 5.52 10.25 -12.36
C ILE A 270 5.77 11.12 -13.60
N ASN A 271 5.24 12.33 -13.59
CA ASN A 271 5.52 13.32 -14.63
C ASN A 271 6.88 13.96 -14.38
N PHE A 272 7.59 14.33 -15.45
CA PHE A 272 8.82 15.10 -15.35
C PHE A 272 8.79 16.25 -16.35
N PHE A 273 9.48 17.33 -16.00
CA PHE A 273 9.61 18.51 -16.84
C PHE A 273 10.91 19.26 -16.53
N GLY A 274 11.45 20.00 -17.49
CA GLY A 274 12.62 20.83 -17.29
C GLY A 274 13.41 21.02 -18.58
N MET A 275 14.72 21.19 -18.45
CA MET A 275 15.63 21.33 -19.59
C MET A 275 16.67 20.22 -19.58
N ALA A 276 17.03 19.72 -20.76
CA ALA A 276 18.20 18.89 -20.97
C ALA A 276 19.15 19.56 -21.96
N ASP A 277 20.45 19.64 -21.62
CA ASP A 277 21.48 20.09 -22.55
C ASP A 277 22.01 18.87 -23.33
N PHE A 278 21.76 18.83 -24.64
CA PHE A 278 22.25 17.78 -25.53
C PHE A 278 23.68 18.04 -26.04
N GLY A 279 24.38 19.01 -25.45
CA GLY A 279 25.72 19.39 -25.81
C GLY A 279 25.76 20.15 -27.13
N THR A 280 26.63 19.72 -28.03
CA THR A 280 26.83 20.37 -29.33
C THR A 280 26.08 19.65 -30.43
N LEU A 281 25.21 20.37 -31.13
CA LEU A 281 24.54 19.93 -32.36
C LEU A 281 25.39 20.32 -33.58
N THR A 282 25.62 19.35 -34.45
CA THR A 282 26.20 19.55 -35.78
C THR A 282 25.21 19.10 -36.85
N VAL A 283 24.93 19.93 -37.85
CA VAL A 283 24.00 19.64 -38.97
C VAL A 283 24.56 20.13 -40.30
N GLN A 284 24.19 19.48 -41.40
CA GLN A 284 24.50 19.97 -42.75
C GLN A 284 23.45 20.99 -43.21
N ARG A 285 23.90 22.02 -43.94
CA ARG A 285 23.03 23.01 -44.59
C ARG A 285 22.91 22.71 -46.07
N SER A 286 21.81 23.17 -46.67
CA SER A 286 21.56 23.06 -48.11
C SER A 286 22.59 23.81 -48.99
N ASP A 287 23.33 24.77 -48.43
CA ASP A 287 24.44 25.47 -49.09
C ASP A 287 25.78 24.68 -49.07
N GLY A 288 25.75 23.45 -48.54
CA GLY A 288 26.91 22.56 -48.44
C GLY A 288 27.81 22.82 -47.23
N ARG A 289 27.48 23.80 -46.38
CA ARG A 289 28.25 24.10 -45.17
C ARG A 289 27.72 23.32 -43.97
N THR A 290 28.60 23.07 -43.01
CA THR A 290 28.21 22.51 -41.71
C THR A 290 27.90 23.65 -40.74
N PHE A 291 26.78 23.52 -40.01
CA PHE A 291 26.40 24.39 -38.91
C PHE A 291 26.64 23.67 -37.59
N THR A 292 27.21 24.37 -36.61
CA THR A 292 27.51 23.84 -35.28
C THR A 292 26.91 24.78 -34.25
N MET A 293 26.17 24.23 -33.29
CA MET A 293 25.54 24.95 -32.20
C MET A 293 25.92 24.29 -30.87
N PRO A 294 26.80 24.93 -30.07
CA PRO A 294 27.12 24.45 -28.73
C PRO A 294 25.99 24.77 -27.76
N HIS A 295 25.89 23.95 -26.70
CA HIS A 295 24.93 24.11 -25.59
C HIS A 295 23.49 24.30 -26.07
N LEU A 296 22.83 23.19 -26.42
CA LEU A 296 21.43 23.22 -26.82
C LEU A 296 20.54 22.76 -25.66
N PRO A 297 20.06 23.68 -24.81
CA PRO A 297 19.05 23.36 -23.82
C PRO A 297 17.71 23.12 -24.53
N ILE A 298 17.20 21.90 -24.43
CA ILE A 298 15.92 21.48 -25.00
C ILE A 298 14.94 21.29 -23.85
N ALA A 299 13.73 21.86 -23.99
CA ALA A 299 12.65 21.61 -23.06
C ALA A 299 12.26 20.13 -23.12
N VAL A 300 12.23 19.49 -21.97
CA VAL A 300 11.85 18.09 -21.82
C VAL A 300 10.62 18.03 -20.96
N THR A 301 9.59 17.35 -21.43
CA THR A 301 8.43 16.95 -20.62
C THR A 301 8.13 15.49 -20.89
N GLY A 302 7.47 14.81 -19.96
CA GLY A 302 7.08 13.43 -20.15
C GLY A 302 6.60 12.76 -18.87
N ALA A 303 6.48 11.44 -18.94
CA ALA A 303 6.06 10.60 -17.84
C ALA A 303 6.88 9.31 -17.78
N ALA A 304 7.23 8.89 -16.56
CA ALA A 304 7.81 7.59 -16.26
C ALA A 304 6.73 6.68 -15.65
N ASP A 305 6.38 5.59 -16.34
CA ASP A 305 5.43 4.59 -15.87
C ASP A 305 6.11 3.66 -14.84
N LEU A 306 5.74 3.83 -13.57
CA LEU A 306 6.25 3.05 -12.45
C LEU A 306 5.51 1.73 -12.24
N THR A 307 4.49 1.43 -13.04
CA THR A 307 3.85 0.10 -13.04
C THR A 307 4.70 -0.94 -13.78
N GLN A 308 5.75 -0.49 -14.48
CA GLN A 308 6.65 -1.33 -15.26
C GLN A 308 8.04 -1.39 -14.61
N SER A 309 8.75 -2.50 -14.84
CA SER A 309 10.11 -2.71 -14.39
C SER A 309 11.02 -3.14 -15.56
N PRO A 310 12.00 -2.32 -15.97
CA PRO A 310 12.28 -0.95 -15.50
C PRO A 310 11.16 0.04 -15.87
N PRO A 311 11.11 1.24 -15.25
CA PRO A 311 10.13 2.27 -15.61
C PRO A 311 10.16 2.63 -17.09
N LYS A 312 8.99 2.75 -17.72
CA LYS A 312 8.88 3.09 -19.14
C LYS A 312 8.72 4.60 -19.33
N ILE A 313 9.59 5.20 -20.14
CA ILE A 313 9.54 6.64 -20.45
C ILE A 313 8.67 6.90 -21.68
N THR A 314 7.76 7.86 -21.55
CA THR A 314 7.03 8.50 -22.65
C THR A 314 7.32 9.99 -22.62
N MET A 315 7.90 10.51 -23.70
CA MET A 315 8.17 11.94 -23.85
C MET A 315 6.88 12.67 -24.27
N GLY A 316 6.64 13.83 -23.67
CA GLY A 316 5.64 14.79 -24.12
C GLY A 316 6.17 15.58 -25.32
N LEU A 317 5.28 15.90 -26.25
CA LEU A 317 5.52 16.86 -27.33
C LEU A 317 5.24 18.28 -26.85
#